data_AF-A0A6D2I9K4-F1
#
_entry.id   AF-A0A6D2I9K4-F1
#
_cell.length_a   1.000
_cell.length_b   1.000
_cell.length_c   1.000
_cell.angle_alpha   90.00
_cell.angle_beta   90.00
_cell.angle_gamma   90.00
#
_symmetry.space_group_name_H-M   'P 1'
#
loop_
_entity.id
_entity.type
_entity.pdbx_description
1 polymer ?
#
loop_
_entity_poly.entity_id
_entity_poly.type
_entity_poly.pdbx_seq_one_letter_code
_entity_poly.pdbx_strand_id
1 'polypeptide(L)'
;MDRVSNLPDELLYQILSFLPTKDAAVTSVLSKRWLNLWKFNPNLDIDDTLFLHPEDGKGERAEIRQSFVDFVDSVIARQGDSPIKKFSLKCITGVHPDIVNRWICNVLKRGVSDLDLFTDFSNEDNYSLPKSCSSAVHSLS
;
A
#
# COMPACT_ATOMS: atom_id res chain seq x y z
N MET A 1 -16.83 0.88 -29.79
CA MET A 1 -15.62 0.08 -29.50
C MET A 1 -14.84 0.81 -28.41
N ASP A 2 -14.55 0.14 -27.30
CA ASP A 2 -13.72 0.69 -26.25
C ASP A 2 -12.24 0.63 -26.69
N ARG A 3 -11.62 1.80 -26.89
CA ARG A 3 -10.25 1.93 -27.37
C ARG A 3 -9.23 1.44 -26.33
N VAL A 4 -9.60 1.48 -25.05
CA VAL A 4 -8.75 1.08 -23.93
C VAL A 4 -8.61 -0.45 -23.88
N SER A 5 -9.69 -1.16 -24.20
CA SER A 5 -9.71 -2.62 -24.29
C SER A 5 -8.81 -3.20 -25.40
N ASN A 6 -8.46 -2.41 -26.42
CA ASN A 6 -7.62 -2.86 -27.55
C ASN A 6 -6.12 -2.68 -27.33
N LEU A 7 -5.69 -2.06 -26.22
CA LEU A 7 -4.27 -1.88 -25.94
C LEU A 7 -3.59 -3.23 -25.64
N PRO A 8 -2.31 -3.42 -26.00
CA PRO A 8 -1.50 -4.53 -25.51
C PRO A 8 -1.30 -4.49 -24.00
N ASP A 9 -1.08 -5.65 -23.39
CA ASP A 9 -0.89 -5.80 -21.94
C ASP A 9 0.30 -4.99 -21.41
N GLU A 10 1.35 -4.84 -22.21
CA GLU A 10 2.54 -4.04 -21.86
C GLU A 10 2.19 -2.56 -21.68
N LEU A 11 1.35 -2.00 -22.56
CA LEU A 11 0.90 -0.60 -22.43
C LEU A 11 -0.04 -0.44 -21.24
N LEU A 12 -0.89 -1.44 -20.96
CA LEU A 12 -1.75 -1.41 -19.78
C LEU A 12 -0.94 -1.44 -18.49
N TYR A 13 0.06 -2.33 -18.42
CA TYR A 13 0.98 -2.40 -17.30
C TYR A 13 1.73 -1.09 -17.11
N GLN A 14 2.21 -0.49 -18.21
CA GLN A 14 2.89 0.79 -18.19
C GLN A 14 1.98 1.90 -17.63
N ILE A 15 0.72 1.98 -18.08
CA ILE A 15 -0.26 2.93 -17.52
C ILE A 15 -0.41 2.72 -16.01
N LEU A 16 -0.65 1.48 -15.57
CA LEU A 16 -0.80 1.14 -14.15
C LEU A 16 0.44 1.47 -13.33
N SER A 17 1.64 1.32 -13.89
CA SER A 17 2.92 1.60 -13.23
C SER A 17 3.18 3.09 -12.99
N PHE A 18 2.54 3.97 -13.76
CA PHE A 18 2.62 5.42 -13.59
C PHE A 18 1.58 5.98 -12.61
N LEU A 19 0.57 5.18 -12.26
CA LEU A 19 -0.46 5.61 -11.32
C LEU A 19 0.01 5.39 -9.87
N PRO A 20 -0.36 6.28 -8.93
CA PRO A 20 -0.30 5.98 -7.52
C PRO A 20 -1.01 4.67 -7.21
N THR A 21 -0.57 3.92 -6.19
CA THR A 21 -1.14 2.60 -5.88
C THR A 21 -2.65 2.63 -5.70
N LYS A 22 -3.19 3.70 -5.10
CA LYS A 22 -4.63 3.93 -4.97
C LYS A 22 -5.33 4.00 -6.32
N ASP A 23 -4.84 4.85 -7.21
CA ASP A 23 -5.44 5.04 -8.54
C ASP A 23 -5.24 3.81 -9.43
N ALA A 24 -4.09 3.13 -9.33
CA ALA A 24 -3.84 1.87 -9.99
C ALA A 24 -4.82 0.79 -9.51
N ALA A 25 -5.04 0.70 -8.19
CA ALA A 25 -5.98 -0.23 -7.57
C ALA A 25 -7.43 0.01 -8.04
N VAL A 26 -7.85 1.28 -8.15
CA VAL A 26 -9.18 1.67 -8.65
C VAL A 26 -9.29 1.47 -10.16
N THR A 27 -8.26 1.80 -10.93
CA THR A 27 -8.24 1.59 -12.39
C THR A 27 -8.27 0.09 -12.72
N SER A 28 -7.63 -0.74 -11.90
CA SER A 28 -7.54 -2.17 -12.13
C SER A 28 -8.89 -2.90 -12.16
N VAL A 29 -9.95 -2.34 -11.54
CA VAL A 29 -11.29 -2.95 -11.56
C VAL A 29 -12.07 -2.70 -12.85
N LEU A 30 -11.56 -1.89 -13.77
CA LEU A 30 -12.20 -1.63 -15.08
C LEU A 30 -12.35 -2.90 -15.93
N SER A 31 -11.42 -3.87 -15.80
CA SER A 31 -11.60 -5.21 -16.38
C SER A 31 -10.71 -6.24 -15.72
N LYS A 32 -11.04 -7.53 -15.90
CA LYS A 32 -10.23 -8.67 -15.42
C LYS A 32 -8.77 -8.60 -15.91
N ARG A 33 -8.54 -8.04 -17.09
CA ARG A 33 -7.19 -7.91 -17.68
C ARG A 33 -6.34 -6.90 -16.90
N TRP A 34 -6.90 -5.73 -16.62
CA TRP A 34 -6.25 -4.71 -15.78
C TRP A 34 -6.00 -5.22 -14.37
N LEU A 35 -6.96 -5.92 -13.79
CA LEU A 35 -6.85 -6.54 -12.48
C LEU A 35 -5.69 -7.54 -12.41
N ASN A 36 -5.59 -8.43 -13.41
CA ASN A 36 -4.52 -9.42 -13.46
C ASN A 36 -3.15 -8.77 -13.59
N LEU A 37 -2.99 -7.73 -14.42
CA LEU A 37 -1.72 -7.03 -14.57
C LEU A 37 -1.30 -6.31 -13.28
N TRP A 38 -2.24 -5.62 -12.63
CA TRP A 38 -1.95 -4.91 -11.39
C TRP A 38 -1.58 -5.85 -10.24
N LYS A 39 -2.15 -7.06 -10.19
CA LYS A 39 -1.81 -8.11 -9.21
C LYS A 39 -0.33 -8.54 -9.24
N PHE A 40 0.37 -8.31 -10.34
CA PHE A 40 1.80 -8.63 -10.45
C PHE A 40 2.70 -7.39 -10.32
N ASN A 41 2.14 -6.24 -9.93
CA ASN A 41 2.96 -5.06 -9.67
C ASN A 41 3.76 -5.28 -8.36
N PRO A 42 5.10 -5.38 -8.43
CA PRO A 42 5.90 -5.68 -7.25
C PRO A 42 6.13 -4.46 -6.35
N ASN A 43 5.63 -3.30 -6.73
CA ASN A 43 5.86 -2.03 -6.05
C ASN A 43 4.54 -1.49 -5.51
N LEU A 44 4.46 -1.33 -4.19
CA LEU A 44 3.33 -0.71 -3.51
C LEU A 44 3.80 0.56 -2.80
N ASP A 45 3.17 1.68 -3.11
CA ASP A 45 3.37 2.98 -2.48
C ASP A 45 2.03 3.51 -1.97
N ILE A 46 1.90 3.57 -0.65
CA ILE A 46 0.64 3.80 0.05
C ILE A 46 0.81 5.01 0.96
N ASP A 47 0.01 6.05 0.72
CA ASP A 47 0.02 7.30 1.48
C ASP A 47 -1.39 7.62 2.00
N ASP A 48 -1.55 7.67 3.31
CA ASP A 48 -2.83 7.98 3.96
C ASP A 48 -3.27 9.44 3.81
N THR A 49 -2.36 10.35 3.45
CA THR A 49 -2.71 11.75 3.15
C THR A 49 -3.64 11.86 1.95
N LEU A 50 -3.66 10.85 1.07
CA LEU A 50 -4.60 10.75 -0.05
C LEU A 50 -6.05 10.48 0.39
N PHE A 51 -6.28 10.25 1.68
CA PHE A 51 -7.60 10.03 2.28
C PHE A 51 -8.02 11.18 3.21
N LEU A 52 -7.12 12.14 3.47
CA LEU A 52 -7.40 13.28 4.33
C LEU A 52 -7.85 14.47 3.50
N HIS A 53 -9.06 14.98 3.77
CA HIS A 53 -9.46 16.30 3.32
C HIS A 53 -9.29 17.32 4.45
N PRO A 54 -8.77 18.53 4.17
CA PRO A 54 -8.55 19.56 5.20
C PRO A 54 -9.81 19.95 5.97
N GLU A 55 -10.98 19.70 5.38
CA GLU A 55 -12.28 20.11 5.90
C GLU A 55 -12.87 19.07 6.87
N ASP A 56 -12.22 17.92 7.03
CA ASP A 56 -12.79 16.79 7.75
C ASP A 56 -12.81 16.99 9.28
N GLY A 57 -13.97 16.74 9.89
CA GLY A 57 -14.21 16.80 11.33
C GLY A 57 -13.60 15.62 12.11
N LYS A 58 -13.59 15.69 13.45
CA LYS A 58 -13.03 14.62 14.31
C LYS A 58 -13.70 13.25 14.11
N GLY A 59 -15.01 13.21 13.87
CA GLY A 59 -15.74 11.96 13.59
C GLY A 59 -15.31 11.34 12.26
N GLU A 60 -15.17 12.17 11.24
CA GLU A 60 -14.73 11.76 9.89
C GLU A 60 -13.30 11.22 9.91
N ARG A 61 -12.40 11.73 10.77
CA ARG A 61 -11.05 11.17 10.93
C ARG A 61 -11.04 9.69 11.31
N ALA A 62 -11.99 9.22 12.12
CA ALA A 62 -12.07 7.80 12.48
C ALA A 62 -12.51 6.94 11.30
N GLU A 63 -13.49 7.41 10.53
CA GLU A 63 -13.98 6.75 9.31
C GLU A 63 -12.94 6.75 8.19
N ILE A 64 -12.20 7.85 8.03
CA ILE A 64 -11.07 7.98 7.09
C ILE A 64 -9.97 6.98 7.46
N ARG A 65 -9.61 6.92 8.74
CA ARG A 65 -8.63 5.94 9.23
C ARG A 65 -9.09 4.51 8.94
N GLN A 66 -10.36 4.18 9.18
CA GLN A 66 -10.88 2.85 8.87
C GLN A 66 -10.86 2.57 7.36
N SER A 67 -11.27 3.54 6.54
CA SER A 67 -11.25 3.43 5.07
C SER A 67 -9.83 3.21 4.55
N PHE A 68 -8.84 3.84 5.16
CA PHE A 68 -7.43 3.62 4.86
C PHE A 68 -7.00 2.19 5.22
N VAL A 69 -7.32 1.72 6.43
CA VAL A 69 -7.01 0.35 6.87
C VAL A 69 -7.62 -0.69 5.91
N ASP A 70 -8.90 -0.53 5.59
CA ASP A 70 -9.63 -1.44 4.69
C ASP A 70 -9.04 -1.43 3.28
N PHE A 71 -8.60 -0.26 2.81
CA PHE A 71 -7.90 -0.12 1.54
C PHE A 71 -6.57 -0.90 1.53
N VAL A 72 -5.72 -0.73 2.55
CA VAL A 72 -4.42 -1.42 2.62
C VAL A 72 -4.61 -2.93 2.75
N ASP A 73 -5.53 -3.38 3.61
CA ASP A 73 -5.87 -4.81 3.74
C ASP A 73 -6.35 -5.38 2.40
N SER A 74 -7.19 -4.62 1.67
CA SER A 74 -7.69 -5.02 0.34
C SER A 74 -6.57 -5.10 -0.70
N VAL A 75 -5.64 -4.15 -0.72
CA VAL A 75 -4.48 -4.15 -1.63
C VAL A 75 -3.61 -5.39 -1.36
N ILE A 76 -3.23 -5.61 -0.11
CA ILE A 76 -2.37 -6.73 0.29
C ILE A 76 -3.02 -8.09 0.00
N ALA A 77 -4.33 -8.22 0.27
CA ALA A 77 -5.09 -9.43 -0.04
C ALA A 77 -5.16 -9.68 -1.55
N ARG A 78 -5.38 -8.63 -2.35
CA ARG A 78 -5.55 -8.73 -3.80
C ARG A 78 -4.26 -9.13 -4.54
N GLN A 79 -3.11 -8.69 -4.03
CA GLN A 79 -1.80 -9.14 -4.51
C GLN A 79 -1.58 -10.65 -4.29
N GLY A 80 -2.31 -11.28 -3.35
CA GLY A 80 -2.16 -12.71 -3.03
C GLY A 80 -0.75 -13.02 -2.55
N ASP A 81 -0.19 -14.17 -2.90
CA ASP A 81 1.19 -14.55 -2.53
C ASP A 81 2.25 -14.03 -3.52
N SER A 82 1.91 -13.06 -4.36
CA SER A 82 2.84 -12.50 -5.33
C SER A 82 4.02 -11.82 -4.62
N PRO A 83 5.26 -11.97 -5.13
CA PRO A 83 6.42 -11.29 -4.57
C PRO A 83 6.24 -9.78 -4.58
N ILE A 84 6.58 -9.13 -3.46
CA ILE A 84 6.60 -7.68 -3.34
C ILE A 84 8.07 -7.29 -3.25
N LYS A 85 8.55 -6.44 -4.15
CA LYS A 85 9.93 -5.97 -4.16
C LYS A 85 10.10 -4.72 -3.31
N LYS A 86 9.14 -3.79 -3.46
CA LYS A 86 9.12 -2.49 -2.77
C LYS A 86 7.79 -2.27 -2.07
N PHE A 87 7.86 -1.82 -0.81
CA PHE A 87 6.71 -1.37 -0.03
C PHE A 87 7.04 -0.05 0.65
N SER A 88 6.34 1.01 0.27
CA SER A 88 6.36 2.33 0.90
C SER A 88 5.03 2.56 1.60
N LEU A 89 5.08 2.89 2.89
CA LEU A 89 3.90 3.20 3.68
C LEU A 89 4.11 4.51 4.44
N LYS A 90 3.30 5.50 4.09
CA LYS A 90 3.12 6.74 4.84
C LYS A 90 1.80 6.71 5.56
N CYS A 91 1.88 6.75 6.89
CA CYS A 91 0.77 6.54 7.80
C CYS A 91 0.87 7.49 9.02
N ILE A 92 0.26 8.66 8.90
CA ILE A 92 0.18 9.70 9.93
C ILE A 92 -1.21 9.83 10.59
N THR A 93 -2.20 9.04 10.16
CA THR A 93 -3.60 9.07 10.62
C THR A 93 -3.86 8.37 11.95
N GLY A 94 -2.81 8.06 12.72
CA GLY A 94 -2.96 7.38 14.03
C GLY A 94 -3.55 5.97 13.91
N VAL A 95 -3.16 5.23 12.87
CA VAL A 95 -3.40 3.78 12.78
C VAL A 95 -2.61 3.10 13.89
N HIS A 96 -3.24 2.13 14.56
CA HIS A 96 -2.62 1.42 15.66
C HIS A 96 -1.36 0.66 15.20
N PRO A 97 -0.25 0.70 15.96
CA PRO A 97 1.01 0.05 15.56
C PRO A 97 0.89 -1.44 15.21
N ASP A 98 0.04 -2.19 15.91
CA ASP A 98 -0.20 -3.61 15.63
C ASP A 98 -0.75 -3.88 14.22
N ILE A 99 -1.59 -2.98 13.70
CA ILE A 99 -2.14 -3.09 12.34
C ILE A 99 -1.02 -2.88 11.33
N VAL A 100 -0.19 -1.86 11.54
CA VAL A 100 0.96 -1.57 10.68
C VAL A 100 1.97 -2.73 10.72
N ASN A 101 2.24 -3.28 11.90
CA ASN A 101 3.12 -4.43 12.09
C ASN A 101 2.60 -5.68 11.35
N ARG A 102 1.27 -5.87 11.28
CA ARG A 102 0.65 -6.95 10.50
C ARG A 102 0.93 -6.79 9.01
N TRP A 103 0.80 -5.58 8.46
CA TRP A 103 1.14 -5.31 7.06
C TRP A 103 2.62 -5.54 6.78
N ILE A 104 3.50 -5.02 7.63
CA ILE A 104 4.95 -5.19 7.51
C ILE A 104 5.34 -6.67 7.53
N CYS A 105 4.83 -7.44 8.49
CA CYS A 105 5.09 -8.89 8.55
C CYS A 105 4.61 -9.63 7.30
N ASN A 106 3.49 -9.18 6.71
CA ASN A 106 2.96 -9.77 5.50
C ASN A 106 3.91 -9.54 4.31
N VAL A 107 4.32 -8.29 4.07
CA VAL A 107 5.20 -7.96 2.93
C VAL A 107 6.61 -8.54 3.09
N LEU A 108 7.11 -8.66 4.32
CA LEU A 108 8.38 -9.34 4.60
C LEU A 108 8.35 -10.82 4.23
N LYS A 109 7.26 -11.52 4.53
CA LYS A 109 7.07 -12.93 4.13
C LYS A 109 7.05 -13.11 2.61
N ARG A 110 6.77 -12.04 1.86
CA ARG A 110 6.75 -12.02 0.39
C ARG A 110 8.06 -11.55 -0.23
N GLY A 111 9.11 -11.37 0.58
CA GLY A 111 10.46 -11.07 0.10
C GLY A 111 10.72 -9.59 -0.22
N VAL A 112 10.03 -8.67 0.44
CA VAL A 112 10.30 -7.22 0.26
C VAL A 112 11.75 -6.89 0.58
N SER A 113 12.38 -6.12 -0.30
CA SER A 113 13.79 -5.74 -0.21
C SER A 113 13.98 -4.23 -0.04
N ASP A 114 13.02 -3.43 -0.52
CA ASP A 114 12.97 -1.99 -0.36
C ASP A 114 11.73 -1.66 0.50
N LEU A 115 11.95 -1.31 1.77
CA LEU A 115 10.91 -1.02 2.75
C LEU A 115 11.09 0.40 3.27
N ASP A 116 10.12 1.27 2.98
CA ASP A 116 10.10 2.66 3.44
C ASP A 116 8.87 2.89 4.32
N LEU A 117 9.06 3.43 5.51
CA LEU A 117 8.03 3.60 6.53
C LEU A 117 8.09 5.00 7.12
N PHE A 118 7.01 5.76 6.92
CA PHE A 118 6.82 7.07 7.52
C PHE A 118 5.59 7.02 8.44
N THR A 119 5.82 6.93 9.75
CA THR A 119 4.76 6.72 10.74
C THR A 119 4.91 7.66 11.93
N ASP A 120 3.81 8.15 12.49
CA ASP A 120 3.81 9.04 13.65
C ASP A 120 3.64 8.29 14.99
N PHE A 121 4.42 7.23 15.19
CA PHE A 121 4.44 6.51 16.47
C PHE A 121 5.16 7.27 17.59
N SER A 122 5.44 8.56 17.38
CA SER A 122 6.29 9.40 18.24
C SER A 122 5.78 9.54 19.69
N ASN A 123 4.51 9.23 19.96
CA ASN A 123 3.90 9.26 21.29
C ASN A 123 3.79 7.89 21.98
N GLU A 124 4.18 6.79 21.33
CA GLU A 124 4.20 5.45 21.95
C GLU A 124 5.62 5.09 22.38
N ASP A 125 5.95 5.39 23.64
CA ASP A 125 7.28 5.22 24.27
C ASP A 125 7.87 3.79 24.19
N ASN A 126 7.15 2.81 23.62
CA ASN A 126 7.57 1.42 23.48
C ASN A 126 7.35 0.83 22.07
N TYR A 127 7.16 1.65 21.03
CA TYR A 127 7.03 1.11 19.68
C TYR A 127 8.34 0.43 19.24
N SER A 128 8.24 -0.87 18.93
CA SER A 128 9.30 -1.63 18.28
C SER A 128 8.79 -2.21 16.98
N LEU A 129 9.56 -2.03 15.90
CA LEU A 129 9.32 -2.74 14.65
C LEU A 129 9.30 -4.26 14.91
N PRO A 130 8.51 -5.04 14.13
CA PRO A 130 8.50 -6.49 14.25
C PRO A 130 9.93 -7.02 14.16
N LYS A 131 10.31 -7.99 15.02
CA LYS A 131 11.67 -8.54 15.05
C LYS A 131 12.13 -9.12 13.70
N SER A 132 11.20 -9.45 12.81
CA SER A 132 11.45 -9.83 11.42
C SER A 132 12.06 -8.70 10.57
N CYS A 133 11.93 -7.44 10.98
CA CYS A 133 12.51 -6.26 10.32
C CYS A 133 13.99 -6.04 10.65
N SER A 134 14.51 -6.56 11.77
CA SER A 134 15.85 -6.18 12.26
C SER A 134 16.99 -6.50 11.28
N SER A 135 16.80 -7.42 10.34
CA SER A 135 17.78 -7.72 9.29
C SER A 135 17.66 -6.82 8.05
N ALA A 136 16.55 -6.11 7.85
CA ALA A 136 16.27 -5.30 6.66
C ALA A 136 16.64 -3.81 6.83
N VAL A 137 16.73 -3.32 8.08
CA VAL A 137 16.98 -1.90 8.37
C VAL A 137 18.46 -1.50 8.26
N HIS A 138 19.38 -2.47 8.13
CA HIS A 138 20.83 -2.21 8.14
C HIS A 138 21.42 -1.64 6.84
N SER A 139 20.59 -1.28 5.85
CA SER A 139 21.08 -0.79 4.53
C SER A 139 20.88 0.70 4.29
N LEU A 140 20.45 1.49 5.27
CA LEU A 140 20.33 2.95 5.13
C LEU A 140 20.90 3.66 6.35
N SER A 141 22.23 3.75 6.39
CA SER A 141 23.01 4.77 7.10
C SER A 141 24.27 5.06 6.32
#